data_AF-A0A950UTU3-F1
#
_entry.id   AF-A0A950UTU3-F1
#
_cell.length_a   1.000
_cell.length_b   1.000
_cell.length_c   1.000
_cell.angle_alpha   90.00
_cell.angle_beta   90.00
_cell.angle_gamma   90.00
#
_symmetry.space_group_name_H-M   'P 1'
#
loop_
_entity.id
_entity.type
_entity.pdbx_description
1 polymer ?
#
loop_
_entity_poly.entity_id
_entity_poly.type
_entity_poly.pdbx_seq_one_letter_code
_entity_poly.pdbx_strand_id
1 'polypeptide(L)'
;MPEDFDVELIPTEGYKQLFPVHRRRAAMFSLAGLGLLNANRAIDTMTGELRTAVLDLVDVLDEAMREGDLPTAHGAAHEIRGLAGTAGLDATGRIANSLCLYLDGMRDGNAKSEDAIVTLHMGAIVRSARASDDDDTKRHSNTVAEQLAALVDRKLAEIKDPVRA
;
A
#
# COMPACT_ATOMS: atom_id res chain seq x y z
N MET A 1 -45.78 22.04 27.33
CA MET A 1 -45.16 23.29 27.81
C MET A 1 -43.69 23.18 27.46
N PRO A 2 -43.15 23.92 26.48
CA PRO A 2 -41.71 23.95 26.26
C PRO A 2 -41.07 24.83 27.34
N GLU A 3 -40.01 24.34 27.98
CA GLU A 3 -39.21 25.10 28.93
C GLU A 3 -38.41 26.15 28.18
N ASP A 4 -38.60 27.42 28.53
CA ASP A 4 -37.75 28.53 28.08
C ASP A 4 -36.35 28.33 28.68
N PHE A 5 -35.37 28.06 27.82
CA PHE A 5 -33.97 28.11 28.21
C PHE A 5 -33.49 29.56 28.11
N ASP A 6 -33.23 30.20 29.25
CA ASP A 6 -32.54 31.49 29.31
C ASP A 6 -31.14 31.34 28.70
N VAL A 7 -30.96 31.82 27.48
CA VAL A 7 -29.65 31.90 26.81
C VAL A 7 -28.93 33.13 27.34
N GLU A 8 -28.08 32.95 28.34
CA GLU A 8 -27.18 33.99 28.82
C GLU A 8 -26.04 34.19 27.80
N LEU A 9 -26.12 35.26 27.02
CA LEU A 9 -25.06 35.70 26.11
C LEU A 9 -23.88 36.23 26.94
N ILE A 10 -22.83 35.44 27.07
CA ILE A 10 -21.58 35.86 27.72
C ILE A 10 -20.97 37.00 26.90
N PRO A 11 -20.79 38.21 27.48
CA PRO A 11 -20.15 39.33 26.79
C PRO A 11 -18.72 38.96 26.39
N THR A 12 -18.37 39.19 25.12
CA THR A 12 -17.04 38.87 24.57
C THR A 12 -15.90 39.61 25.28
N GLU A 13 -16.21 40.67 26.02
CA GLU A 13 -15.26 41.45 26.85
C GLU A 13 -14.75 40.69 28.08
N GLY A 14 -15.46 39.63 28.52
CA GLY A 14 -15.06 38.77 29.65
C GLY A 14 -14.18 37.58 29.25
N TYR A 15 -14.03 37.30 27.95
CA TYR A 15 -13.11 36.26 27.49
C TYR A 15 -11.67 36.76 27.68
N LYS A 16 -10.96 36.16 28.65
CA LYS A 16 -9.51 36.32 28.80
C LYS A 16 -8.87 35.78 27.53
N GLN A 17 -8.66 36.64 26.54
CA GLN A 17 -8.02 36.26 25.28
C GLN A 17 -6.66 35.66 25.62
N LEU A 18 -6.50 34.35 25.37
CA LEU A 18 -5.25 33.62 25.64
C LEU A 18 -4.06 34.26 24.92
N PHE A 19 -4.30 35.07 23.87
CA PHE A 19 -3.29 35.81 23.15
C PHE A 19 -3.77 37.22 22.77
N PRO A 20 -2.95 38.26 23.03
CA PRO A 20 -3.16 39.60 22.48
C PRO A 20 -3.29 39.56 20.94
N VAL A 21 -4.11 40.43 20.36
CA VAL A 21 -4.39 40.51 18.91
C VAL A 21 -3.11 40.50 18.06
N HIS A 22 -2.06 41.20 18.53
CA HIS A 22 -0.76 41.30 17.85
C HIS A 22 0.10 40.02 17.88
N ARG A 23 -0.26 39.01 18.70
CA ARG A 23 0.43 37.70 18.77
C ARG A 23 -0.39 36.54 18.19
N ARG A 24 -1.67 36.74 17.86
CA ARG A 24 -2.54 35.68 17.33
C ARG A 24 -2.03 35.08 16.03
N ARG A 25 -1.51 35.91 15.12
CA ARG A 25 -0.98 35.46 13.83
C ARG A 25 0.26 34.59 14.01
N ALA A 26 1.20 35.00 14.87
CA ALA A 26 2.39 34.20 15.20
C ALA A 26 2.04 32.90 15.93
N ALA A 27 1.09 32.94 16.88
CA ALA A 27 0.60 31.75 17.57
C ALA A 27 -0.12 30.78 16.62
N MET A 28 -0.95 31.27 15.68
CA MET A 28 -1.58 30.43 14.66
C MET A 28 -0.56 29.80 13.70
N PHE A 29 0.45 30.54 13.24
CA PHE A 29 1.51 29.96 12.41
C PHE A 29 2.34 28.91 13.16
N SER A 30 2.61 29.14 14.45
CA SER A 30 3.29 28.17 15.31
C SER A 30 2.43 26.92 15.54
N LEU A 31 1.12 27.06 15.76
CA LEU A 31 0.20 25.93 15.92
C LEU A 31 0.05 25.14 14.61
N ALA A 32 -0.05 25.83 13.47
CA ALA A 32 -0.12 25.19 12.15
C ALA A 32 1.17 24.43 11.84
N GLY A 33 2.34 25.00 12.17
CA GLY A 33 3.63 24.32 12.02
C GLY A 33 3.77 23.09 12.93
N LEU A 34 3.38 23.21 14.20
CA LEU A 34 3.36 22.07 15.14
C LEU A 34 2.34 21.00 14.73
N GLY A 35 1.18 21.40 14.23
CA GLY A 35 0.16 20.51 13.68
C GLY A 35 0.67 19.71 12.49
N LEU A 36 1.38 20.36 11.57
CA LEU A 36 2.00 19.70 10.41
C LEU A 36 3.09 18.71 10.85
N LEU A 37 3.94 19.08 11.81
CA LEU A 37 4.98 18.18 12.34
C LEU A 37 4.38 16.95 13.03
N ASN A 38 3.30 17.12 13.81
CA ASN A 38 2.62 16.02 14.47
C ASN A 38 1.91 15.11 13.45
N ALA A 39 1.28 15.70 12.42
CA ALA A 39 0.69 14.94 11.33
C ALA A 39 1.73 14.12 10.56
N ASN A 40 2.89 14.71 10.23
CA ASN A 40 3.97 13.99 9.56
C ASN A 40 4.50 12.83 10.41
N ARG A 41 4.71 13.03 11.72
CA ARG A 41 5.12 11.93 12.62
C ARG A 41 4.09 10.80 12.69
N ALA A 42 2.80 11.15 12.71
CA ALA A 42 1.74 10.16 12.70
C ALA A 42 1.75 9.35 11.39
N ILE A 43 1.91 10.03 10.24
CA ILE A 43 2.04 9.39 8.94
C ILE A 43 3.28 8.49 8.89
N ASP A 44 4.43 8.96 9.37
CA ASP A 44 5.67 8.18 9.39
C ASP A 44 5.52 6.90 10.24
N THR A 45 4.86 7.02 11.40
CA THR A 45 4.60 5.88 12.29
C THR A 45 3.66 4.87 11.62
N MET A 46 2.55 5.34 11.05
CA MET A 46 1.59 4.49 10.33
C MET A 46 2.24 3.82 9.10
N THR A 47 3.11 4.54 8.38
CA THR A 47 3.85 3.99 7.24
C THR A 47 4.80 2.88 7.69
N GLY A 48 5.48 3.06 8.82
CA GLY A 48 6.32 2.04 9.44
C GLY A 48 5.53 0.78 9.84
N GLU A 49 4.40 0.94 10.52
CA GLU A 49 3.51 -0.17 10.89
C GLU A 49 2.97 -0.92 9.67
N LEU A 50 2.55 -0.18 8.63
CA LEU A 50 2.11 -0.77 7.37
C LEU A 50 3.23 -1.53 6.67
N ARG A 51 4.45 -1.00 6.68
CA ARG A 51 5.62 -1.70 6.13
C ARG A 51 5.85 -3.03 6.85
N THR A 52 5.76 -3.05 8.18
CA THR A 52 5.85 -4.29 8.96
C THR A 52 4.73 -5.27 8.56
N ALA A 53 3.48 -4.81 8.50
CA ALA A 53 2.36 -5.66 8.09
C ALA A 53 2.53 -6.26 6.67
N VAL A 54 3.06 -5.48 5.73
CA VAL A 54 3.39 -5.99 4.38
C VAL A 54 4.49 -7.03 4.43
N LEU A 55 5.51 -6.86 5.28
CA LEU A 55 6.57 -7.85 5.45
C LEU A 55 6.06 -9.16 6.08
N ASP A 56 5.15 -9.08 7.05
CA ASP A 56 4.50 -10.26 7.63
C ASP A 56 3.69 -11.03 6.57
N LEU A 57 2.97 -10.32 5.68
CA LEU A 57 2.28 -10.93 4.55
C LEU A 57 3.25 -11.56 3.55
N VAL A 58 4.43 -10.97 3.35
CA VAL A 58 5.48 -11.54 2.50
C VAL A 58 6.01 -12.84 3.10
N ASP A 59 6.13 -12.95 4.42
CA ASP A 59 6.51 -14.18 5.10
C ASP A 59 5.44 -15.28 4.93
N VAL A 60 4.17 -14.92 5.05
CA VAL A 60 3.04 -15.84 4.75
C VAL A 60 3.09 -16.31 3.30
N LEU A 61 3.36 -15.41 2.35
CA LEU A 61 3.48 -15.74 0.93
C LEU A 61 4.66 -16.69 0.66
N ASP A 62 5.82 -16.42 1.27
CA ASP A 62 7.03 -17.22 1.11
C ASP A 62 6.85 -18.62 1.69
N GLU A 63 6.12 -18.76 2.81
CA GLU A 63 5.79 -20.07 3.38
C GLU A 63 4.78 -20.83 2.53
N ALA A 64 3.70 -20.19 2.10
CA ALA A 64 2.71 -20.80 1.21
C ALA A 64 3.35 -21.28 -0.11
N MET A 65 4.35 -20.56 -0.62
CA MET A 65 5.14 -20.98 -1.78
C MET A 65 5.90 -22.30 -1.52
N ARG A 66 6.51 -22.47 -0.34
CA ARG A 66 7.25 -23.70 0.03
C ARG A 66 6.32 -24.89 0.20
N GLU A 67 5.14 -24.66 0.77
CA GLU A 67 4.13 -25.70 0.99
C GLU A 67 3.33 -26.04 -0.28
N GLY A 68 3.43 -25.22 -1.32
CA GLY A 68 2.63 -25.36 -2.54
C GLY A 68 1.16 -24.96 -2.35
N ASP A 69 0.84 -24.19 -1.32
CA ASP A 69 -0.51 -23.69 -1.02
C ASP A 69 -0.81 -22.43 -1.84
N LEU A 70 -1.17 -22.65 -3.11
CA LEU A 70 -1.48 -21.58 -4.04
C LEU A 70 -2.66 -20.68 -3.59
N PRO A 71 -3.77 -21.20 -3.01
CA PRO A 71 -4.82 -20.37 -2.43
C PRO A 71 -4.33 -19.37 -1.38
N THR A 72 -3.51 -19.82 -0.42
CA THR A 72 -2.95 -18.94 0.62
C THR A 72 -1.98 -17.93 0.02
N ALA A 73 -1.11 -18.36 -0.90
CA ALA A 73 -0.19 -17.46 -1.59
C ALA A 73 -0.93 -16.37 -2.40
N HIS A 74 -2.03 -16.73 -3.08
CA HIS A 74 -2.85 -15.77 -3.82
C HIS A 74 -3.54 -14.76 -2.89
N GLY A 75 -4.08 -15.22 -1.75
CA GLY A 75 -4.66 -14.35 -0.73
C GLY A 75 -3.64 -13.36 -0.18
N ALA A 76 -2.44 -13.83 0.19
CA ALA A 76 -1.36 -12.96 0.67
C ALA A 76 -0.95 -11.92 -0.40
N ALA A 77 -0.79 -12.34 -1.67
CA ALA A 77 -0.49 -11.43 -2.77
C ALA A 77 -1.57 -10.35 -2.96
N HIS A 78 -2.84 -10.70 -2.77
CA HIS A 78 -3.96 -9.77 -2.88
C HIS A 78 -3.89 -8.66 -1.83
N GLU A 79 -3.59 -9.02 -0.58
CA GLU A 79 -3.44 -8.06 0.52
C GLU A 79 -2.18 -7.19 0.35
N ILE A 80 -1.05 -7.80 -0.05
CA ILE A 80 0.20 -7.08 -0.35
C ILE A 80 -0.06 -6.02 -1.42
N ARG A 81 -0.78 -6.36 -2.49
CA ARG A 81 -1.15 -5.40 -3.54
C ARG A 81 -1.88 -4.18 -2.97
N GLY A 82 -2.83 -4.39 -2.06
CA GLY A 82 -3.64 -3.32 -1.48
C GLY A 82 -2.87 -2.39 -0.55
N LEU A 83 -1.89 -2.93 0.19
CA LEU A 83 -1.19 -2.20 1.25
C LEU A 83 0.17 -1.64 0.84
N ALA A 84 0.85 -2.27 -0.13
CA ALA A 84 2.25 -1.98 -0.44
C ALA A 84 2.48 -0.54 -0.89
N GLY A 85 1.56 0.07 -1.66
CA GLY A 85 1.72 1.47 -2.06
C GLY A 85 1.71 2.44 -0.87
N THR A 86 0.80 2.23 0.08
CA THR A 86 0.73 3.05 1.32
C THR A 86 1.93 2.79 2.24
N ALA A 87 2.54 1.60 2.16
CA ALA A 87 3.76 1.25 2.89
C ALA A 87 5.07 1.73 2.23
N GLY A 88 5.01 2.46 1.10
CA GLY A 88 6.19 2.89 0.34
C GLY A 88 6.92 1.74 -0.37
N LEU A 89 6.20 0.68 -0.71
CA LEU A 89 6.70 -0.55 -1.37
C LEU A 89 6.08 -0.72 -2.77
N ASP A 90 6.07 0.36 -3.57
CA ASP A 90 5.34 0.44 -4.85
C ASP A 90 5.69 -0.66 -5.87
N ALA A 91 6.96 -1.05 -5.95
CA ALA A 91 7.40 -2.15 -6.82
C ALA A 91 6.80 -3.49 -6.37
N THR A 92 6.85 -3.77 -5.07
CA THR A 92 6.27 -4.97 -4.47
C THR A 92 4.78 -5.08 -4.75
N GLY A 93 4.04 -3.97 -4.57
CA GLY A 93 2.61 -3.91 -4.85
C GLY A 93 2.27 -4.19 -6.32
N ARG A 94 3.06 -3.63 -7.25
CA ARG A 94 2.87 -3.88 -8.69
C ARG A 94 3.17 -5.32 -9.09
N ILE A 95 4.23 -5.93 -8.52
CA ILE A 95 4.54 -7.34 -8.78
C ILE A 95 3.41 -8.24 -8.24
N ALA A 96 2.93 -7.96 -7.02
CA ALA A 96 1.81 -8.68 -6.42
C ALA A 96 0.52 -8.54 -7.25
N ASN A 97 0.25 -7.35 -7.79
CA ASN A 97 -0.84 -7.15 -8.73
C ASN A 97 -0.70 -7.98 -10.00
N SER A 98 0.49 -8.02 -10.60
CA SER A 98 0.78 -8.84 -11.79
C SER A 98 0.50 -10.32 -11.53
N LEU A 99 0.91 -10.84 -10.36
CA LEU A 99 0.63 -12.21 -9.97
C LEU A 99 -0.87 -12.47 -9.81
N CYS A 100 -1.61 -11.57 -9.17
CA CYS A 100 -3.07 -11.71 -9.04
C CYS A 100 -3.76 -11.75 -10.40
N LEU A 101 -3.41 -10.81 -11.30
CA LEU A 101 -3.97 -10.75 -12.66
C LEU A 101 -3.69 -12.04 -13.44
N TYR A 102 -2.48 -12.60 -13.29
CA TYR A 102 -2.13 -13.87 -13.91
C TYR A 102 -3.02 -15.00 -13.38
N LEU A 103 -3.09 -15.19 -12.07
CA LEU A 103 -3.84 -16.28 -11.46
C LEU A 103 -5.35 -16.18 -11.72
N ASP A 104 -5.92 -14.98 -11.62
CA ASP A 104 -7.31 -14.72 -11.98
C ASP A 104 -7.55 -15.02 -13.47
N GLY A 105 -6.66 -14.58 -14.36
CA GLY A 105 -6.78 -14.84 -15.80
C GLY A 105 -6.66 -16.32 -16.17
N MET A 106 -5.78 -17.08 -15.50
CA MET A 106 -5.69 -18.54 -15.67
C MET A 106 -7.00 -19.23 -15.24
N ARG A 107 -7.54 -18.83 -14.08
CA ARG A 107 -8.81 -19.35 -13.57
C ARG A 107 -9.97 -19.06 -14.53
N ASP A 108 -10.08 -17.82 -14.98
CA ASP A 108 -11.16 -17.37 -15.85
C ASP A 108 -11.07 -18.02 -17.25
N GLY A 109 -9.86 -18.30 -17.73
CA GLY A 109 -9.60 -19.07 -18.94
C GLY A 109 -9.69 -20.59 -18.79
N ASN A 110 -10.01 -21.10 -17.59
CA ASN A 110 -9.98 -22.53 -17.24
C ASN A 110 -8.66 -23.23 -17.65
N ALA A 111 -7.55 -22.51 -17.52
CA ALA A 111 -6.21 -22.97 -17.84
C ALA A 111 -5.41 -23.22 -16.55
N LYS A 112 -4.50 -24.20 -16.59
CA LYS A 112 -3.60 -24.45 -15.45
C LYS A 112 -2.48 -23.41 -15.42
N SER A 113 -2.28 -22.75 -14.28
CA SER A 113 -1.14 -21.84 -14.08
C SER A 113 0.19 -22.55 -14.26
N GLU A 114 1.15 -21.86 -14.86
CA GLU A 114 2.53 -22.33 -15.03
C GLU A 114 3.32 -22.06 -13.74
N ASP A 115 3.77 -23.13 -13.08
CA ASP A 115 4.48 -23.05 -11.78
C ASP A 115 5.73 -22.15 -11.83
N ALA A 116 6.42 -22.11 -12.98
CA ALA A 116 7.59 -21.26 -13.19
C ALA A 116 7.25 -19.76 -13.12
N ILE A 117 6.13 -19.34 -13.72
CA ILE A 117 5.68 -17.94 -13.69
C ILE A 117 5.28 -17.55 -12.28
N VAL A 118 4.54 -18.43 -11.61
CA VAL A 118 4.10 -18.23 -10.23
C VAL A 118 5.31 -18.08 -9.29
N THR A 119 6.25 -19.03 -9.34
CA THR A 119 7.48 -19.02 -8.52
C THR A 119 8.32 -17.77 -8.78
N LEU A 120 8.44 -17.36 -10.06
CA LEU A 120 9.19 -16.17 -10.43
C LEU A 120 8.60 -14.90 -9.80
N HIS A 121 7.27 -14.75 -9.84
CA HIS A 121 6.58 -13.61 -9.23
C HIS A 121 6.71 -13.62 -7.71
N MET A 122 6.43 -14.76 -7.07
CA MET A 122 6.53 -14.87 -5.61
C MET A 122 7.95 -14.52 -5.13
N GLY A 123 8.98 -15.07 -5.77
CA GLY A 123 10.36 -14.73 -5.46
C GLY A 123 10.70 -13.25 -5.71
N ALA A 124 10.09 -12.62 -6.73
CA ALA A 124 10.27 -11.20 -6.99
C ALA A 124 9.59 -10.31 -5.93
N ILE A 125 8.41 -10.69 -5.43
CA ILE A 125 7.73 -10.02 -4.31
C ILE A 125 8.62 -10.04 -3.07
N VAL A 126 9.10 -11.23 -2.69
CA VAL A 126 9.96 -11.40 -1.50
C VAL A 126 11.22 -10.55 -1.59
N ARG A 127 11.90 -10.56 -2.75
CA ARG A 127 13.12 -9.76 -2.96
C ARG A 127 12.83 -8.26 -2.95
N SER A 128 11.78 -7.82 -3.64
CA SER A 128 11.41 -6.40 -3.73
C SER A 128 11.01 -5.84 -2.36
N ALA A 129 10.28 -6.60 -1.55
CA ALA A 129 9.84 -6.15 -0.22
C ALA A 129 11.00 -5.96 0.76
N ARG A 130 12.02 -6.83 0.67
CA ARG A 130 13.21 -6.83 1.54
C ARG A 130 14.38 -6.04 0.97
N ALA A 131 14.22 -5.42 -0.20
CA ALA A 131 15.27 -4.69 -0.87
C ALA A 131 15.65 -3.43 -0.08
N SER A 132 16.93 -3.03 -0.16
CA SER A 132 17.39 -1.76 0.40
C SER A 132 16.75 -0.58 -0.31
N ASP A 133 16.58 0.52 0.42
CA ASP A 133 15.86 1.70 -0.06
C ASP A 133 16.70 2.61 -0.98
N ASP A 134 17.82 2.11 -1.51
CA ASP A 134 18.68 2.84 -2.42
C ASP A 134 18.09 2.92 -3.84
N ASP A 135 18.48 3.97 -4.57
CA ASP A 135 17.91 4.31 -5.88
C ASP A 135 18.15 3.23 -6.94
N ASP A 136 19.29 2.56 -6.90
CA ASP A 136 19.62 1.50 -7.86
C ASP A 136 18.74 0.27 -7.61
N THR A 137 18.57 -0.14 -6.35
CA THR A 137 17.71 -1.25 -5.97
C THR A 137 16.23 -0.97 -6.29
N LYS A 138 15.76 0.26 -6.04
CA LYS A 138 14.42 0.72 -6.45
C LYS A 138 14.23 0.63 -7.96
N ARG A 139 15.21 1.11 -8.73
CA ARG A 139 15.16 1.07 -10.20
C ARG A 139 15.09 -0.36 -10.72
N HIS A 140 15.93 -1.25 -10.20
CA HIS A 140 15.88 -2.67 -10.58
C HIS A 140 14.55 -3.31 -10.23
N SER A 141 13.99 -3.04 -9.04
CA SER A 141 12.68 -3.56 -8.63
C SER A 141 11.56 -3.06 -9.54
N ASN A 142 11.63 -1.81 -10.00
CA ASN A 142 10.69 -1.25 -10.97
C ASN A 142 10.80 -1.95 -12.33
N THR A 143 12.01 -2.13 -12.85
CA THR A 143 12.22 -2.85 -14.12
C THR A 143 11.71 -4.28 -14.03
N VAL A 144 11.94 -4.98 -12.92
CA VAL A 144 11.40 -6.33 -12.71
C VAL A 144 9.87 -6.31 -12.73
N ALA A 145 9.23 -5.36 -12.04
CA ALA A 145 7.77 -5.23 -12.07
C ALA A 145 7.22 -5.03 -13.49
N GLU A 146 7.86 -4.20 -14.30
CA GLU A 146 7.47 -3.95 -15.70
C GLU A 146 7.63 -5.20 -16.57
N GLN A 147 8.75 -5.91 -16.45
CA GLN A 147 9.02 -7.11 -17.24
C GLN A 147 8.07 -8.26 -16.88
N LEU A 148 7.74 -8.40 -15.59
CA LEU A 148 6.76 -9.39 -15.13
C LEU A 148 5.35 -9.07 -15.60
N ALA A 149 4.93 -7.81 -15.54
CA ALA A 149 3.64 -7.39 -16.11
C ALA A 149 3.56 -7.70 -17.61
N ALA A 150 4.60 -7.35 -18.37
CA ALA A 150 4.65 -7.65 -19.80
C ALA A 150 4.64 -9.15 -20.11
N LEU A 151 5.23 -9.99 -19.25
CA LEU A 151 5.15 -11.44 -19.35
C LEU A 151 3.72 -11.94 -19.15
N VAL A 152 3.04 -11.45 -18.10
CA VAL A 152 1.64 -11.81 -17.81
C VAL A 152 0.73 -11.38 -18.94
N ASP A 153 0.89 -10.17 -19.48
CA ASP A 153 0.09 -9.68 -20.61
C ASP A 153 0.20 -10.59 -21.84
N ARG A 154 1.42 -11.02 -22.18
CA ARG A 154 1.65 -11.97 -23.29
C ARG A 154 0.97 -13.31 -23.02
N LYS A 155 1.11 -13.84 -21.81
CA LYS A 155 0.55 -15.13 -21.41
C LYS A 155 -0.98 -15.13 -21.40
N LEU A 156 -1.59 -14.05 -20.92
CA LEU A 156 -3.04 -13.89 -20.95
C LEU A 156 -3.56 -13.68 -22.38
N ALA A 157 -2.76 -13.11 -23.29
CA ALA A 157 -3.11 -13.02 -24.70
C ALA A 157 -3.09 -14.39 -25.40
N GLU A 158 -2.11 -15.26 -25.11
CA GLU A 158 -2.03 -16.64 -25.64
C GLU A 158 -3.29 -17.46 -25.30
N ILE A 159 -3.85 -17.25 -24.11
CA ILE A 159 -5.06 -17.95 -23.64
C ILE A 159 -6.32 -17.46 -24.37
N LYS A 160 -6.38 -16.16 -24.69
CA LYS A 160 -7.52 -15.56 -25.37
C LYS A 160 -7.53 -15.80 -26.88
N ASP A 161 -6.37 -15.99 -27.50
CA ASP A 161 -6.23 -16.22 -28.93
C ASP A 161 -5.22 -17.36 -29.24
N PRO A 162 -5.65 -18.63 -29.15
CA PRO A 162 -4.77 -19.79 -29.28
C PRO A 162 -4.20 -19.99 -30.70
N VAL A 163 -4.60 -19.18 -31.68
CA VAL A 163 -4.16 -19.27 -33.09
C VAL A 163 -2.83 -18.53 -33.33
N ARG A 164 -2.36 -17.73 -32.36
CA ARG A 164 -1.10 -16.97 -32.44
C ARG A 164 -0.02 -17.40 -31.43
N ALA A 165 -0.29 -18.44 -30.64
CA ALA A 165 0.65 -19.01 -29.66
C ALA A 165 1.57 -20.06 -30.30
#